data_AF-A0A1H0FIF7-F1
#
_entry.id   AF-A0A1H0FIF7-F1
#
_cell.length_a   1.000
_cell.length_b   1.000
_cell.length_c   1.000
_cell.angle_alpha   90.00
_cell.angle_beta   90.00
_cell.angle_gamma   90.00
#
_symmetry.space_group_name_H-M   'P 1'
#
loop_
_entity.id
_entity.type
_entity.pdbx_description
1 polymer ?
#
loop_
_entity_poly.entity_id
_entity_poly.type
_entity_poly.pdbx_seq_one_letter_code
_entity_poly.pdbx_strand_id
1 'polypeptide(L)'
;MTNRRNFLAGAGALTTAVAAAAVSRVAMAALPEPVLQTKPDTMAPLVPNTGRPYNPVVTLNGWTLPWRMNNGVKEFHLVAEPVVREMAPGFKAHLWGYNGQSPGPTIEVVEGDRVRIFVTNKLPEHTSVHWHGQRLPNGMDGVSGLTQPAIPVGKTFVYEFVAKRPGTFMYHPHADEMTQMAMGMMGFWITHPKAKHPLIDEVNRDFVFLLNAYDIDPGAYTPKIMTMLDFNLWSWNSRVFPGIDPLVVRKNDKVRIRIGNLTMTNHPIHLHGHEFLVTGTDGGPTPKSTRWYEVTTDVAVGQMRQIEFLADEEGDWAFHCHKSHHTMNAMGHDVPTMIGVDHRKVAREITNVIPDYMVMGERGMADMAEMEMPLPDNTAPMMTGTGPFGSVEMGGMFSVVKVRKDQKAGDYKDPGWYKHPAGEVAYEWTGSLPNPARFAAEGGKTMPVQNMPAKEVEVQVRKPMGNMKH
;
A
#
# COMPACT_ATOMS: atom_id res chain seq x y z
N MET A 1 65.57 26.77 18.54
CA MET A 1 64.76 28.00 18.45
C MET A 1 63.46 27.65 17.74
N THR A 2 62.37 27.84 18.46
CA THR A 2 60.97 27.68 18.05
C THR A 2 60.60 28.61 16.89
N ASN A 3 59.80 28.14 15.92
CA ASN A 3 58.57 28.87 15.62
C ASN A 3 57.47 28.00 14.98
N ARG A 4 56.31 28.04 15.62
CA ARG A 4 55.00 27.59 15.15
C ARG A 4 54.37 28.76 14.40
N ARG A 5 53.97 28.60 13.13
CA ARG A 5 52.82 29.29 12.49
C ARG A 5 52.76 28.97 10.99
N ASN A 6 51.82 28.11 10.62
CA ASN A 6 50.80 28.32 9.58
C ASN A 6 50.19 26.97 9.21
N PHE A 7 49.28 26.55 10.09
CA PHE A 7 48.26 25.55 9.85
C PHE A 7 47.10 26.26 9.14
N LEU A 8 46.59 25.65 8.05
CA LEU A 8 45.39 26.02 7.25
C LEU A 8 45.53 27.15 6.23
N ALA A 9 45.64 26.78 4.95
CA ALA A 9 44.93 27.44 3.85
C ALA A 9 44.92 26.54 2.61
N GLY A 10 43.73 26.27 2.05
CA GLY A 10 43.59 26.01 0.62
C GLY A 10 43.32 24.57 0.18
N ALA A 11 42.20 23.99 0.62
CA ALA A 11 41.47 23.07 -0.25
C ALA A 11 40.84 23.88 -1.39
N GLY A 12 41.30 23.67 -2.63
CA GLY A 12 40.81 24.40 -3.79
C GLY A 12 41.20 23.71 -5.10
N ALA A 13 40.22 23.00 -5.67
CA ALA A 13 40.09 22.61 -7.08
C ALA A 13 41.23 21.82 -7.75
N LEU A 14 41.02 20.51 -7.91
CA LEU A 14 41.62 19.72 -9.00
C LEU A 14 40.53 18.98 -9.77
N THR A 15 40.10 19.65 -10.84
CA THR A 15 39.93 19.11 -12.20
C THR A 15 39.39 17.69 -12.37
N THR A 16 38.19 17.64 -12.94
CA THR A 16 37.66 16.58 -13.80
C THR A 16 38.73 15.85 -14.62
N ALA A 17 38.97 14.59 -14.29
CA ALA A 17 39.56 13.62 -15.20
C ALA A 17 38.53 12.52 -15.43
N VAL A 18 37.96 12.49 -16.64
CA VAL A 18 37.24 11.34 -17.17
C VAL A 18 38.25 10.20 -17.29
N ALA A 19 38.33 9.35 -16.28
CA ALA A 19 39.03 8.09 -16.37
C ALA A 19 38.10 7.08 -17.03
N ALA A 20 38.15 7.00 -18.36
CA ALA A 20 37.74 5.80 -19.09
C ALA A 20 38.73 4.68 -18.72
N ALA A 21 38.57 4.11 -17.53
CA ALA A 21 39.37 3.00 -17.05
C ALA A 21 38.86 1.70 -17.68
N ALA A 22 39.76 0.99 -18.36
CA ALA A 22 39.51 -0.31 -18.95
C ALA A 22 38.85 -1.25 -17.93
N VAL A 23 37.59 -1.59 -18.17
CA VAL A 23 36.86 -2.56 -17.35
C VAL A 23 37.52 -3.92 -17.58
N SER A 24 38.25 -4.40 -16.57
CA SER A 24 38.76 -5.77 -16.51
C SER A 24 37.64 -6.76 -16.87
N ARG A 25 37.94 -7.78 -17.68
CA ARG A 25 36.98 -8.86 -18.00
C ARG A 25 36.39 -9.53 -16.75
N VAL A 26 37.06 -9.42 -15.58
CA VAL A 26 36.56 -9.91 -14.28
C VAL A 26 35.44 -9.01 -13.73
N ALA A 27 35.51 -7.69 -13.92
CA ALA A 27 34.47 -6.76 -13.49
C ALA A 27 33.17 -6.91 -14.29
N MET A 28 33.26 -7.41 -15.54
CA MET A 28 32.08 -7.78 -16.35
C MET A 28 31.39 -9.08 -15.92
N ALA A 29 32.03 -9.91 -15.08
CA ALA A 29 31.46 -11.15 -14.54
C ALA A 29 31.07 -11.03 -13.05
N ALA A 30 31.36 -9.90 -12.41
CA ALA A 30 31.06 -9.69 -11.01
C ALA A 30 29.55 -9.48 -10.77
N LEU A 31 29.05 -9.95 -9.63
CA LEU A 31 27.70 -9.63 -9.13
C LEU A 31 27.49 -8.10 -9.16
N PRO A 32 26.36 -7.56 -9.69
CA PRO A 32 26.08 -6.14 -9.60
C PRO A 32 26.03 -5.72 -8.11
N GLU A 33 26.55 -4.55 -7.74
CA GLU A 33 26.42 -4.09 -6.36
C GLU A 33 24.94 -3.86 -6.00
N PRO A 34 24.46 -4.33 -4.83
CA PRO A 34 23.09 -4.12 -4.43
C PRO A 34 22.88 -2.65 -4.07
N VAL A 35 21.90 -2.02 -4.71
CA VAL A 35 21.40 -0.71 -4.28
C VAL A 35 20.33 -0.93 -3.23
N LEU A 36 20.42 -0.20 -2.12
CA LEU A 36 19.45 -0.24 -1.03
C LEU A 36 18.77 1.13 -0.90
N GLN A 37 17.51 1.12 -0.50
CA GLN A 37 16.76 2.32 -0.14
C GLN A 37 15.94 2.00 1.11
N THR A 38 15.93 2.89 2.08
CA THR A 38 15.23 2.69 3.37
C THR A 38 14.19 3.77 3.67
N LYS A 39 14.17 4.85 2.90
CA LYS A 39 13.20 5.94 3.08
C LYS A 39 11.78 5.50 2.70
N PRO A 40 10.74 5.87 3.47
CA PRO A 40 9.37 5.49 3.18
C PRO A 40 8.72 6.34 2.07
N ASP A 41 9.39 7.38 1.59
CA ASP A 41 8.85 8.35 0.63
C ASP A 41 8.75 7.76 -0.79
N THR A 42 7.81 8.26 -1.58
CA THR A 42 7.76 8.02 -3.03
C THR A 42 9.01 8.57 -3.69
N MET A 43 9.78 7.71 -4.35
CA MET A 43 10.93 8.14 -5.13
C MET A 43 10.56 8.49 -6.56
N ALA A 44 11.29 9.46 -7.11
CA ALA A 44 11.17 9.80 -8.51
C ALA A 44 11.48 8.57 -9.38
N PRO A 45 10.74 8.37 -10.48
CA PRO A 45 10.93 7.22 -11.34
C PRO A 45 12.31 7.22 -12.00
N LEU A 46 12.85 6.03 -12.29
CA LEU A 46 14.10 5.88 -13.03
C LEU A 46 13.85 6.02 -14.53
N VAL A 47 14.24 7.16 -15.10
CA VAL A 47 14.20 7.40 -16.55
C VAL A 47 15.43 6.76 -17.22
N PRO A 48 15.27 5.83 -18.17
CA PRO A 48 16.41 5.20 -18.83
C PRO A 48 17.21 6.17 -19.69
N ASN A 49 18.54 6.19 -19.52
CA ASN A 49 19.45 6.94 -20.39
C ASN A 49 19.84 6.17 -21.67
N THR A 50 19.21 5.04 -21.95
CA THR A 50 19.57 4.12 -23.05
C THR A 50 18.86 4.40 -24.38
N GLY A 51 18.11 5.50 -24.46
CA GLY A 51 17.43 5.92 -25.69
C GLY A 51 16.22 5.07 -26.10
N ARG A 52 15.80 4.09 -25.29
CA ARG A 52 14.50 3.42 -25.42
C ARG A 52 13.48 4.14 -24.53
N PRO A 53 12.66 5.05 -25.08
CA PRO A 53 11.67 5.75 -24.27
C PRO A 53 10.56 4.76 -23.88
N TYR A 54 10.49 4.42 -22.59
CA TYR A 54 9.24 4.02 -21.97
C TYR A 54 8.86 5.09 -20.96
N ASN A 55 7.57 5.23 -20.66
CA ASN A 55 7.10 6.10 -19.59
C ASN A 55 7.24 5.33 -18.26
N PRO A 56 8.21 5.67 -17.40
CA PRO A 56 8.41 4.91 -16.18
C PRO A 56 7.24 5.06 -15.22
N VAL A 57 7.01 4.02 -14.42
CA VAL A 57 5.97 4.04 -13.40
C VAL A 57 6.46 4.66 -12.09
N VAL A 58 5.56 5.30 -11.34
CA VAL A 58 5.81 5.77 -9.99
C VAL A 58 5.25 4.78 -8.98
N THR A 59 6.14 4.15 -8.23
CA THR A 59 5.78 3.28 -7.11
C THR A 59 5.48 4.13 -5.88
N LEU A 60 4.22 4.18 -5.45
CA LEU A 60 3.83 5.01 -4.30
C LEU A 60 4.58 4.56 -3.04
N ASN A 61 5.18 5.49 -2.29
CA ASN A 61 6.02 5.17 -1.13
C ASN A 61 7.12 4.12 -1.40
N GLY A 62 7.59 4.04 -2.64
CA GLY A 62 8.56 3.05 -3.10
C GLY A 62 9.46 3.59 -4.19
N TRP A 63 10.12 2.69 -4.92
CA TRP A 63 11.14 3.04 -5.92
C TRP A 63 11.35 1.93 -6.95
N THR A 64 12.00 2.27 -8.07
CA THR A 64 12.36 1.32 -9.14
C THR A 64 13.74 0.72 -8.88
N LEU A 65 13.88 -0.61 -9.07
CA LEU A 65 15.15 -1.32 -8.91
C LEU A 65 16.14 -0.91 -10.02
N PRO A 66 17.31 -0.37 -9.67
CA PRO A 66 18.35 -0.05 -10.64
C PRO A 66 18.89 -1.30 -11.32
N TRP A 67 19.39 -1.10 -12.52
CA TRP A 67 19.92 -2.17 -13.35
C TRP A 67 21.13 -1.69 -14.15
N ARG A 68 21.91 -2.63 -14.66
CA ARG A 68 22.98 -2.37 -15.63
C ARG A 68 22.80 -3.24 -16.88
N MET A 69 23.31 -2.77 -18.02
CA MET A 69 23.45 -3.65 -19.19
C MET A 69 24.76 -4.42 -19.10
N ASN A 70 24.70 -5.72 -19.39
CA ASN A 70 25.87 -6.57 -19.57
C ASN A 70 25.65 -7.48 -20.79
N ASN A 71 26.41 -7.26 -21.88
CA ASN A 71 26.32 -8.06 -23.11
C ASN A 71 24.88 -8.27 -23.63
N GLY A 72 24.07 -7.20 -23.65
CA GLY A 72 22.68 -7.25 -24.11
C GLY A 72 21.69 -7.86 -23.11
N VAL A 73 22.13 -8.18 -21.89
CA VAL A 73 21.28 -8.64 -20.78
C VAL A 73 21.09 -7.49 -19.79
N LYS A 74 19.84 -7.29 -19.36
CA LYS A 74 19.47 -6.33 -18.31
C LYS A 74 19.64 -7.00 -16.95
N GLU A 75 20.66 -6.60 -16.20
CA GLU A 75 21.03 -7.22 -14.92
C GLU A 75 20.50 -6.43 -13.74
N PHE A 76 19.86 -7.14 -12.81
CA PHE A 76 19.33 -6.62 -11.55
C PHE A 76 19.94 -7.37 -10.36
N HIS A 77 20.05 -6.72 -9.21
CA HIS A 77 20.40 -7.39 -7.95
C HIS A 77 19.33 -7.13 -6.89
N LEU A 78 18.57 -8.18 -6.59
CA LEU A 78 17.54 -8.21 -5.58
C LEU A 78 18.08 -8.87 -4.31
N VAL A 79 17.89 -8.26 -3.14
CA VAL A 79 18.41 -8.76 -1.87
C VAL A 79 17.26 -8.98 -0.92
N ALA A 80 16.93 -10.23 -0.60
CA ALA A 80 15.95 -10.58 0.41
C ALA A 80 16.55 -10.40 1.80
N GLU A 81 15.98 -9.54 2.65
CA GLU A 81 16.56 -9.23 3.96
C GLU A 81 15.50 -8.75 4.98
N PRO A 82 15.79 -8.85 6.29
CA PRO A 82 15.02 -8.15 7.31
C PRO A 82 15.10 -6.62 7.12
N VAL A 83 13.99 -5.93 7.28
CA VAL A 83 13.86 -4.47 7.08
C VAL A 83 13.04 -3.85 8.21
N VAL A 84 13.27 -2.56 8.46
CA VAL A 84 12.41 -1.75 9.33
C VAL A 84 11.62 -0.81 8.45
N ARG A 85 10.30 -0.95 8.43
CA ARG A 85 9.39 -0.13 7.64
C ARG A 85 8.63 0.81 8.57
N GLU A 86 8.79 2.11 8.39
CA GLU A 86 7.83 3.04 8.96
C GLU A 86 6.52 2.90 8.18
N MET A 87 5.44 2.50 8.86
CA MET A 87 4.12 2.32 8.23
C MET A 87 3.32 3.63 8.25
N ALA A 88 3.48 4.44 9.30
CA ALA A 88 2.95 5.80 9.44
C ALA A 88 3.86 6.60 10.38
N PRO A 89 3.75 7.95 10.45
CA PRO A 89 4.55 8.74 11.39
C PRO A 89 4.44 8.20 12.82
N GLY A 90 5.57 7.84 13.42
CA GLY A 90 5.64 7.28 14.78
C GLY A 90 5.32 5.77 14.91
N PHE A 91 4.98 5.08 13.82
CA PHE A 91 4.67 3.66 13.81
C PHE A 91 5.56 2.88 12.82
N LYS A 92 6.33 1.92 13.33
CA LYS A 92 7.30 1.11 12.61
C LYS A 92 7.01 -0.38 12.78
N ALA A 93 7.25 -1.13 11.72
CA ALA A 93 7.19 -2.58 11.71
C ALA A 93 8.55 -3.19 11.33
N HIS A 94 8.92 -4.28 12.00
CA HIS A 94 10.00 -5.17 11.64
C HIS A 94 9.46 -6.19 10.64
N LEU A 95 9.80 -6.00 9.38
CA LEU A 95 9.30 -6.77 8.25
C LEU A 95 10.46 -7.49 7.57
N TRP A 96 10.13 -8.34 6.60
CA TRP A 96 11.08 -8.83 5.61
C TRP A 96 10.73 -8.23 4.26
N GLY A 97 11.75 -7.95 3.46
CA GLY A 97 11.57 -7.24 2.21
C GLY A 97 12.72 -7.45 1.25
N TYR A 98 12.80 -6.56 0.27
CA TYR A 98 13.87 -6.56 -0.71
C TYR A 98 14.55 -5.20 -0.78
N ASN A 99 15.88 -5.20 -0.79
CA ASN A 99 16.72 -4.02 -0.99
C ASN A 99 16.42 -2.86 -0.01
N GLY A 100 16.18 -3.19 1.26
CA GLY A 100 15.91 -2.22 2.33
C GLY A 100 14.44 -1.81 2.50
N GLN A 101 13.49 -2.33 1.73
CA GLN A 101 12.05 -2.01 1.86
C GLN A 101 11.11 -3.20 1.80
N SER A 102 9.92 -3.01 2.37
CA SER A 102 8.73 -3.84 2.16
C SER A 102 7.58 -2.92 1.72
N PRO A 103 6.94 -3.19 0.58
CA PRO A 103 7.39 -4.05 -0.51
C PRO A 103 8.77 -3.66 -1.03
N GLY A 104 9.39 -4.58 -1.74
CA GLY A 104 10.61 -4.37 -2.49
C GLY A 104 10.44 -3.45 -3.70
N PRO A 105 11.55 -3.07 -4.35
CA PRO A 105 11.53 -2.14 -5.46
C PRO A 105 10.80 -2.71 -6.69
N THR A 106 10.20 -1.81 -7.48
CA THR A 106 9.58 -2.19 -8.75
C THR A 106 10.64 -2.56 -9.78
N ILE A 107 10.52 -3.73 -10.40
CA ILE A 107 11.36 -4.14 -11.52
C ILE A 107 10.70 -3.68 -12.80
N GLU A 108 11.33 -2.76 -13.53
CA GLU A 108 10.84 -2.27 -14.82
C GLU A 108 11.68 -2.81 -15.97
N VAL A 109 11.03 -3.37 -16.99
CA VAL A 109 11.65 -3.95 -18.18
C VAL A 109 10.87 -3.54 -19.43
N VAL A 110 11.47 -3.71 -20.61
CA VAL A 110 10.77 -3.56 -21.89
C VAL A 110 10.53 -4.94 -22.47
N GLU A 111 9.39 -5.14 -23.13
CA GLU A 111 9.07 -6.35 -23.86
C GLU A 111 10.23 -6.75 -24.81
N GLY A 112 10.64 -8.01 -24.69
CA GLY A 112 11.78 -8.59 -25.40
C GLY A 112 13.13 -8.44 -24.69
N ASP A 113 13.22 -7.71 -23.58
CA ASP A 113 14.45 -7.66 -22.78
C ASP A 113 14.80 -9.05 -22.25
N ARG A 114 16.06 -9.47 -22.44
CA ARG A 114 16.65 -10.59 -21.69
C ARG A 114 17.08 -10.05 -20.34
N VAL A 115 16.49 -10.59 -19.29
CA VAL A 115 16.76 -10.19 -17.90
C VAL A 115 17.63 -11.22 -17.22
N ARG A 116 18.49 -10.77 -16.32
CA ARG A 116 19.22 -11.61 -15.37
C ARG A 116 19.10 -10.98 -13.99
N ILE A 117 18.54 -11.72 -13.04
CA ILE A 117 18.25 -11.21 -11.71
C ILE A 117 19.02 -12.07 -10.73
N PHE A 118 19.98 -11.44 -10.06
CA PHE A 118 20.69 -12.04 -8.96
C PHE A 118 19.87 -11.84 -7.71
N VAL A 119 19.47 -12.92 -7.05
CA VAL A 119 18.71 -12.88 -5.80
C VAL A 119 19.60 -13.37 -4.68
N THR A 120 20.01 -12.46 -3.80
CA THR A 120 20.82 -12.77 -2.62
C THR A 120 19.94 -12.90 -1.39
N ASN A 121 20.04 -14.03 -0.70
CA ASN A 121 19.28 -14.28 0.52
C ASN A 121 20.07 -13.89 1.77
N LYS A 122 19.60 -12.88 2.51
CA LYS A 122 20.09 -12.47 3.83
C LYS A 122 19.05 -12.69 4.94
N LEU A 123 17.96 -13.40 4.65
CA LEU A 123 16.98 -13.80 5.66
C LEU A 123 17.58 -14.85 6.61
N PRO A 124 16.99 -15.06 7.80
CA PRO A 124 17.39 -16.13 8.70
C PRO A 124 17.00 -17.54 8.19
N GLU A 125 16.31 -17.64 7.06
CA GLU A 125 15.86 -18.90 6.48
C GLU A 125 15.99 -18.94 4.94
N HIS A 126 15.66 -20.08 4.35
CA HIS A 126 15.68 -20.28 2.90
C HIS A 126 14.59 -19.44 2.21
N THR A 127 14.80 -19.05 0.95
CA THR A 127 13.81 -18.29 0.19
C THR A 127 13.80 -18.72 -1.28
N SER A 128 12.87 -18.18 -2.05
CA SER A 128 12.88 -18.18 -3.51
C SER A 128 12.11 -16.96 -3.99
N VAL A 129 12.03 -16.72 -5.31
CA VAL A 129 11.22 -15.62 -5.86
C VAL A 129 10.44 -16.14 -7.04
N HIS A 130 9.11 -16.14 -6.91
CA HIS A 130 8.18 -16.37 -7.99
C HIS A 130 7.84 -15.07 -8.71
N TRP A 131 7.77 -15.14 -10.03
CA TRP A 131 7.54 -13.99 -10.92
C TRP A 131 6.08 -13.98 -11.40
N HIS A 132 5.17 -13.67 -10.48
CA HIS A 132 3.73 -13.75 -10.66
C HIS A 132 3.24 -13.13 -11.98
N GLY A 133 2.71 -13.97 -12.87
CA GLY A 133 2.17 -13.57 -14.18
C GLY A 133 3.19 -13.56 -15.33
N GLN A 134 4.49 -13.78 -15.08
CA GLN A 134 5.49 -13.91 -16.13
C GLN A 134 5.36 -15.23 -16.90
N ARG A 135 5.63 -15.17 -18.21
CA ARG A 135 5.74 -16.35 -19.07
C ARG A 135 7.20 -16.71 -19.29
N LEU A 136 7.75 -17.56 -18.43
CA LEU A 136 9.18 -17.87 -18.33
C LEU A 136 9.45 -19.37 -18.54
N PRO A 137 10.72 -19.79 -18.74
CA PRO A 137 11.09 -21.21 -18.70
C PRO A 137 10.76 -21.80 -17.32
N ASN A 138 10.21 -23.01 -17.25
CA ASN A 138 9.71 -23.59 -16.00
C ASN A 138 10.75 -23.60 -14.86
N GLY A 139 12.03 -23.88 -15.14
CA GLY A 139 13.08 -23.85 -14.12
C GLY A 139 13.43 -22.46 -13.56
N MET A 140 12.83 -21.38 -14.07
CA MET A 140 13.01 -20.00 -13.59
C MET A 140 11.80 -19.49 -12.80
N ASP A 141 10.83 -20.36 -12.50
CA ASP A 141 9.54 -19.98 -11.94
C ASP A 141 9.56 -19.67 -10.44
N GLY A 142 10.59 -20.09 -9.70
CA GLY A 142 10.74 -19.71 -8.30
C GLY A 142 10.03 -20.58 -7.27
N VAL A 143 9.37 -21.68 -7.66
CA VAL A 143 8.68 -22.57 -6.70
C VAL A 143 9.68 -23.56 -6.10
N SER A 144 10.02 -23.36 -4.83
CA SER A 144 11.01 -24.20 -4.13
C SER A 144 10.52 -25.65 -4.01
N GLY A 145 11.38 -26.60 -4.39
CA GLY A 145 11.07 -28.04 -4.37
C GLY A 145 10.30 -28.55 -5.59
N LEU A 146 9.67 -27.67 -6.38
CA LEU A 146 8.97 -28.04 -7.62
C LEU A 146 9.79 -27.68 -8.87
N THR A 147 10.10 -26.39 -9.04
CA THR A 147 10.77 -25.89 -10.25
C THR A 147 12.25 -25.59 -10.03
N GLN A 148 12.68 -25.43 -8.77
CA GLN A 148 14.07 -25.23 -8.40
C GLN A 148 14.35 -25.63 -6.95
N PRO A 149 15.63 -25.78 -6.55
CA PRO A 149 16.03 -25.76 -5.15
C PRO A 149 15.75 -24.38 -4.51
N ALA A 150 15.48 -24.37 -3.21
CA ALA A 150 15.43 -23.14 -2.43
C ALA A 150 16.80 -22.45 -2.42
N ILE A 151 16.81 -21.12 -2.27
CA ILE A 151 17.99 -20.29 -2.08
C ILE A 151 18.39 -20.35 -0.59
N PRO A 152 19.48 -21.02 -0.21
CA PRO A 152 19.88 -21.11 1.19
C PRO A 152 20.33 -19.74 1.73
N VAL A 153 20.36 -19.62 3.05
CA VAL A 153 20.86 -18.43 3.75
C VAL A 153 22.27 -18.07 3.27
N GLY A 154 22.50 -16.79 2.96
CA GLY A 154 23.77 -16.26 2.50
C GLY A 154 24.15 -16.65 1.07
N LYS A 155 23.26 -17.31 0.31
CA LYS A 155 23.51 -17.69 -1.08
C LYS A 155 22.81 -16.75 -2.06
N THR A 156 23.35 -16.72 -3.26
CA THR A 156 22.80 -15.97 -4.39
C THR A 156 22.42 -16.93 -5.51
N PHE A 157 21.18 -16.84 -5.98
CA PHE A 157 20.71 -17.58 -7.15
C PHE A 157 20.47 -16.61 -8.32
N VAL A 158 20.47 -17.13 -9.54
CA VAL A 158 20.29 -16.33 -10.75
C VAL A 158 19.06 -16.79 -11.50
N TYR A 159 18.15 -15.85 -11.76
CA TYR A 159 17.00 -16.05 -12.63
C TYR A 159 17.29 -15.38 -13.97
N GLU A 160 17.12 -16.09 -15.07
CA GLU A 160 17.40 -15.55 -16.40
C GLU A 160 16.34 -15.97 -17.41
N PHE A 161 15.65 -14.99 -17.99
CA PHE A 161 14.58 -15.22 -18.96
C PHE A 161 14.35 -13.99 -19.84
N VAL A 162 13.40 -14.08 -20.77
CA VAL A 162 12.99 -12.97 -21.64
C VAL A 162 11.63 -12.46 -21.18
N ALA A 163 11.49 -11.14 -21.02
CA ALA A 163 10.19 -10.51 -20.72
C ALA A 163 9.30 -10.54 -21.97
N LYS A 164 8.38 -11.51 -22.05
CA LYS A 164 7.69 -11.83 -23.33
C LYS A 164 6.51 -10.93 -23.67
N ARG A 165 5.91 -10.25 -22.70
CA ARG A 165 4.64 -9.52 -22.89
C ARG A 165 4.55 -8.30 -22.00
N PRO A 166 3.97 -7.19 -22.49
CA PRO A 166 3.71 -6.02 -21.66
C PRO A 166 2.59 -6.28 -20.66
N GLY A 167 2.64 -5.58 -19.53
CA GLY A 167 1.63 -5.70 -18.48
C GLY A 167 2.14 -5.34 -17.10
N THR A 168 1.26 -5.51 -16.13
CA THR A 168 1.52 -5.30 -14.69
C THR A 168 1.48 -6.64 -13.99
N PHE A 169 2.55 -6.91 -13.27
CA PHE A 169 2.85 -8.21 -12.67
C PHE A 169 3.44 -7.96 -11.29
N MET A 170 3.65 -9.03 -10.53
CA MET A 170 4.24 -8.97 -9.20
C MET A 170 5.40 -9.95 -9.11
N TYR A 171 6.17 -9.86 -8.05
CA TYR A 171 7.05 -10.92 -7.61
C TYR A 171 6.91 -11.08 -6.09
N HIS A 172 7.05 -12.30 -5.62
CA HIS A 172 6.90 -12.64 -4.21
C HIS A 172 7.61 -13.97 -3.92
N PRO A 173 7.93 -14.29 -2.66
CA PRO A 173 8.54 -15.57 -2.34
C PRO A 173 7.58 -16.72 -2.60
N HIS A 174 8.17 -17.88 -2.88
CA HIS A 174 7.45 -19.15 -2.99
C HIS A 174 8.26 -20.26 -2.28
N ALA A 175 8.87 -19.86 -1.16
CA ALA A 175 9.46 -20.71 -0.12
C ALA A 175 9.01 -20.13 1.22
N ASP A 176 8.60 -20.99 2.15
CA ASP A 176 7.86 -20.62 3.37
C ASP A 176 6.91 -19.42 3.16
N GLU A 177 6.03 -19.55 2.18
CA GLU A 177 5.18 -18.45 1.70
C GLU A 177 4.35 -17.85 2.84
N MET A 178 3.86 -18.69 3.76
CA MET A 178 3.10 -18.26 4.94
C MET A 178 3.89 -17.22 5.75
N THR A 179 5.11 -17.55 6.17
CA THR A 179 5.94 -16.63 6.95
C THR A 179 6.39 -15.42 6.13
N GLN A 180 6.94 -15.65 4.93
CA GLN A 180 7.60 -14.58 4.18
C GLN A 180 6.62 -13.55 3.62
N MET A 181 5.43 -13.99 3.18
CA MET A 181 4.35 -13.08 2.77
C MET A 181 3.78 -12.30 3.95
N ALA A 182 3.52 -12.96 5.08
CA ALA A 182 3.03 -12.30 6.30
C ALA A 182 4.02 -11.27 6.84
N MET A 183 5.32 -11.50 6.64
CA MET A 183 6.39 -10.55 6.96
C MET A 183 6.54 -9.43 5.92
N GLY A 184 5.78 -9.44 4.82
CA GLY A 184 5.72 -8.32 3.86
C GLY A 184 6.60 -8.46 2.61
N MET A 185 7.11 -9.66 2.30
CA MET A 185 7.96 -9.85 1.13
C MET A 185 7.16 -9.91 -0.17
N MET A 186 7.26 -8.86 -0.98
CA MET A 186 6.66 -8.78 -2.31
C MET A 186 7.21 -7.58 -3.07
N GLY A 187 6.89 -7.44 -4.35
CA GLY A 187 7.16 -6.23 -5.13
C GLY A 187 6.53 -6.28 -6.52
N PHE A 188 6.69 -5.21 -7.28
CA PHE A 188 6.11 -5.12 -8.62
C PHE A 188 7.07 -5.53 -9.72
N TRP A 189 6.48 -6.02 -10.79
CA TRP A 189 7.11 -6.18 -12.08
C TRP A 189 6.30 -5.47 -13.15
N ILE A 190 6.91 -4.54 -13.88
CA ILE A 190 6.27 -3.84 -15.00
C ILE A 190 7.03 -4.15 -16.28
N THR A 191 6.33 -4.74 -17.25
CA THR A 191 6.84 -4.87 -18.61
C THR A 191 6.20 -3.80 -19.48
N HIS A 192 7.00 -2.85 -19.92
CA HIS A 192 6.60 -1.82 -20.87
C HIS A 192 6.54 -2.38 -22.30
N PRO A 193 5.61 -1.93 -23.16
CA PRO A 193 5.59 -2.35 -24.54
C PRO A 193 6.82 -1.82 -25.28
N LYS A 194 7.38 -2.62 -26.21
CA LYS A 194 8.57 -2.23 -26.97
C LYS A 194 8.32 -1.08 -27.94
N ALA A 195 7.08 -0.95 -28.39
CA ALA A 195 6.60 0.09 -29.30
C ALA A 195 5.15 0.44 -28.93
N LYS A 196 4.57 1.43 -29.61
CA LYS A 196 3.16 1.78 -29.44
C LYS A 196 2.28 0.54 -29.59
N HIS A 197 1.50 0.25 -28.55
CA HIS A 197 0.71 -0.97 -28.46
C HIS A 197 -0.78 -0.65 -28.63
N PRO A 198 -1.55 -1.41 -29.45
CA PRO A 198 -2.94 -1.07 -29.78
C PRO A 198 -3.89 -1.08 -28.57
N LEU A 199 -3.52 -1.81 -27.50
CA LEU A 199 -4.30 -1.91 -26.26
C LEU A 199 -3.68 -1.14 -25.08
N ILE A 200 -2.52 -0.51 -25.23
CA ILE A 200 -1.90 0.24 -24.13
C ILE A 200 -1.75 1.67 -24.62
N ASP A 201 -2.60 2.55 -24.11
CA ASP A 201 -2.54 3.95 -24.45
C ASP A 201 -1.36 4.63 -23.73
N GLU A 202 -0.86 5.71 -24.31
CA GLU A 202 0.09 6.59 -23.64
C GLU A 202 -0.65 7.38 -22.55
N VAL A 203 0.04 7.62 -21.42
CA VAL A 203 -0.49 8.33 -20.25
C VAL A 203 0.53 9.35 -19.77
N ASN A 204 0.07 10.40 -19.12
CA ASN A 204 0.93 11.45 -18.57
C ASN A 204 1.48 11.05 -17.20
N ARG A 205 0.69 10.29 -16.42
CA ARG A 205 1.06 9.79 -15.10
C ARG A 205 0.74 8.31 -15.01
N ASP A 206 1.66 7.53 -14.44
CA ASP A 206 1.51 6.09 -14.25
C ASP A 206 1.95 5.76 -12.82
N PHE A 207 1.02 5.31 -11.98
CA PHE A 207 1.25 4.97 -10.58
C PHE A 207 1.05 3.48 -10.32
N VAL A 208 1.76 2.94 -9.33
CA VAL A 208 1.59 1.55 -8.91
C VAL A 208 1.72 1.37 -7.39
N PHE A 209 0.85 0.54 -6.79
CA PHE A 209 0.93 0.16 -5.37
C PHE A 209 0.26 -1.19 -5.07
N LEU A 210 0.83 -1.93 -4.12
CA LEU A 210 0.36 -3.21 -3.62
C LEU A 210 -0.54 -2.99 -2.42
N LEU A 211 -1.57 -3.82 -2.32
CA LEU A 211 -2.41 -3.95 -1.14
C LEU A 211 -1.79 -5.02 -0.23
N ASN A 212 -1.62 -4.64 1.03
CA ASN A 212 -0.98 -5.42 2.07
C ASN A 212 -1.84 -5.42 3.34
N ALA A 213 -1.76 -6.49 4.13
CA ALA A 213 -2.43 -6.58 5.41
C ALA A 213 -1.49 -7.16 6.46
N TYR A 214 -1.62 -6.68 7.70
CA TYR A 214 -0.81 -7.11 8.83
C TYR A 214 -1.67 -7.25 10.08
N ASP A 215 -1.22 -8.08 11.00
CA ASP A 215 -1.73 -8.14 12.37
C ASP A 215 -0.57 -7.76 13.30
N ILE A 216 -0.59 -6.52 13.79
CA ILE A 216 0.43 -6.00 14.70
C ILE A 216 -0.28 -5.44 15.92
N ASP A 217 0.00 -6.00 17.09
CA ASP A 217 -0.56 -5.50 18.34
C ASP A 217 -0.06 -4.07 18.63
N PRO A 218 -0.87 -3.21 19.26
CA PRO A 218 -0.40 -1.93 19.80
C PRO A 218 0.86 -2.11 20.65
N GLY A 219 1.90 -1.33 20.38
CA GLY A 219 3.20 -1.46 21.06
C GLY A 219 4.16 -2.50 20.48
N ALA A 220 3.69 -3.40 19.62
CA ALA A 220 4.53 -4.38 18.96
C ALA A 220 5.17 -3.81 17.69
N TYR A 221 6.30 -4.40 17.29
CA TYR A 221 6.99 -4.08 16.05
C TYR A 221 6.87 -5.21 15.02
N THR A 222 6.68 -6.45 15.46
CA THR A 222 6.68 -7.61 14.57
C THR A 222 5.25 -8.10 14.35
N PRO A 223 4.82 -8.38 13.10
CA PRO A 223 3.52 -8.95 12.83
C PRO A 223 3.34 -10.36 13.44
N LYS A 224 2.09 -10.71 13.77
CA LYS A 224 1.65 -12.08 14.01
C LYS A 224 1.53 -12.81 12.68
N ILE A 225 2.55 -13.59 12.35
CA ILE A 225 2.62 -14.30 11.06
C ILE A 225 1.60 -15.44 10.93
N MET A 226 1.07 -15.94 12.06
CA MET A 226 0.09 -17.03 12.06
C MET A 226 -1.36 -16.55 11.86
N THR A 227 -1.57 -15.25 11.66
CA THR A 227 -2.91 -14.69 11.44
C THR A 227 -3.40 -15.02 10.04
N MET A 228 -4.54 -15.72 9.96
CA MET A 228 -5.06 -16.23 8.68
C MET A 228 -5.98 -15.23 8.00
N LEU A 229 -6.97 -14.67 8.73
CA LEU A 229 -8.00 -13.79 8.17
C LEU A 229 -8.29 -12.55 9.04
N ASP A 230 -7.81 -12.52 10.28
CA ASP A 230 -8.17 -11.53 11.30
C ASP A 230 -7.14 -10.39 11.38
N PHE A 231 -6.88 -9.74 10.24
CA PHE A 231 -5.89 -8.68 10.15
C PHE A 231 -6.43 -7.35 10.69
N ASN A 232 -5.63 -6.67 11.51
CA ASN A 232 -6.00 -5.38 12.10
C ASN A 232 -5.47 -4.16 11.32
N LEU A 233 -4.52 -4.34 10.41
CA LEU A 233 -3.91 -3.25 9.62
C LEU A 233 -4.00 -3.52 8.13
N TRP A 234 -4.47 -2.52 7.38
CA TRP A 234 -4.65 -2.55 5.94
C TRP A 234 -3.86 -1.43 5.30
N SER A 235 -2.99 -1.75 4.35
CA SER A 235 -1.93 -0.84 3.92
C SER A 235 -1.72 -0.84 2.40
N TRP A 236 -1.18 0.26 1.89
CA TRP A 236 -0.64 0.35 0.53
C TRP A 236 0.87 0.38 0.60
N ASN A 237 1.55 -0.55 -0.07
CA ASN A 237 3.00 -0.68 0.00
C ASN A 237 3.53 -0.62 1.44
N SER A 238 2.87 -1.36 2.34
CA SER A 238 3.19 -1.42 3.78
C SER A 238 3.23 -0.05 4.46
N ARG A 239 2.42 0.89 3.97
CA ARG A 239 2.13 2.19 4.56
C ARG A 239 0.64 2.29 4.86
N VAL A 240 0.30 2.94 5.97
CA VAL A 240 -1.08 3.22 6.37
C VAL A 240 -1.25 4.72 6.49
N PHE A 241 -2.41 5.24 6.11
CA PHE A 241 -2.70 6.66 6.23
C PHE A 241 -2.54 7.14 7.69
N PRO A 242 -1.89 8.30 7.94
CA PRO A 242 -1.48 9.36 7.01
C PRO A 242 -0.07 9.19 6.40
N GLY A 243 0.53 8.00 6.49
CA GLY A 243 1.84 7.72 5.91
C GLY A 243 1.83 7.45 4.40
N ILE A 244 0.66 7.31 3.77
CA ILE A 244 0.57 7.08 2.32
C ILE A 244 0.67 8.43 1.60
N ASP A 245 1.60 8.54 0.66
CA ASP A 245 1.79 9.77 -0.13
C ASP A 245 0.57 10.02 -1.03
N PRO A 246 0.26 11.30 -1.35
CA PRO A 246 -0.80 11.62 -2.30
C PRO A 246 -0.38 11.30 -3.74
N LEU A 247 -1.37 11.01 -4.59
CA LEU A 247 -1.18 10.86 -6.02
C LEU A 247 -1.33 12.23 -6.69
N VAL A 248 -0.21 12.89 -6.95
CA VAL A 248 -0.21 14.27 -7.48
C VAL A 248 -0.20 14.28 -9.01
N VAL A 249 -1.20 14.93 -9.61
CA VAL A 249 -1.39 15.00 -11.06
C VAL A 249 -1.75 16.40 -11.53
N ARG A 250 -1.51 16.69 -12.81
CA ARG A 250 -1.93 17.94 -13.44
C ARG A 250 -3.35 17.81 -13.97
N LYS A 251 -4.12 18.91 -13.95
CA LYS A 251 -5.40 18.98 -14.68
C LYS A 251 -5.18 18.58 -16.15
N ASN A 252 -6.05 17.71 -16.65
CA ASN A 252 -6.02 17.07 -17.96
C ASN A 252 -4.89 16.06 -18.18
N ASP A 253 -4.16 15.65 -17.14
CA ASP A 253 -3.30 14.46 -17.26
C ASP A 253 -4.20 13.24 -17.52
N LYS A 254 -3.85 12.43 -18.51
CA LYS A 254 -4.32 11.04 -18.57
C LYS A 254 -3.53 10.24 -17.55
N VAL A 255 -4.22 9.67 -16.56
CA VAL A 255 -3.62 8.99 -15.42
C VAL A 255 -3.89 7.50 -15.53
N ARG A 256 -2.86 6.69 -15.28
CA ARG A 256 -2.97 5.25 -15.04
C ARG A 256 -2.63 4.94 -13.60
N ILE A 257 -3.44 4.09 -12.97
CA ILE A 257 -3.14 3.52 -11.66
C ILE A 257 -3.18 2.00 -11.78
N ARG A 258 -2.14 1.35 -11.27
CA ARG A 258 -1.93 -0.09 -11.28
C ARG A 258 -1.95 -0.60 -9.85
N ILE A 259 -2.85 -1.54 -9.56
CA ILE A 259 -3.12 -2.00 -8.20
C ILE A 259 -2.97 -3.50 -8.18
N GLY A 260 -2.20 -4.01 -7.23
CA GLY A 260 -2.04 -5.45 -7.01
C GLY A 260 -2.49 -5.85 -5.62
N ASN A 261 -3.10 -7.02 -5.48
CA ASN A 261 -3.57 -7.50 -4.19
C ASN A 261 -2.91 -8.81 -3.80
N LEU A 262 -2.09 -8.76 -2.75
CA LEU A 262 -1.45 -9.91 -2.12
C LEU A 262 -1.92 -10.13 -0.68
N THR A 263 -3.06 -9.54 -0.31
CA THR A 263 -3.74 -9.83 0.95
C THR A 263 -4.62 -11.07 0.82
N MET A 264 -5.17 -11.56 1.94
CA MET A 264 -6.10 -12.69 1.97
C MET A 264 -7.58 -12.32 1.74
N THR A 265 -7.87 -11.08 1.33
CA THR A 265 -9.24 -10.65 1.02
C THR A 265 -9.27 -9.75 -0.21
N ASN A 266 -10.41 -9.64 -0.86
CA ASN A 266 -10.60 -8.70 -1.97
C ASN A 266 -10.69 -7.25 -1.48
N HIS A 267 -10.40 -6.28 -2.35
CA HIS A 267 -10.48 -4.87 -2.02
C HIS A 267 -11.23 -4.09 -3.12
N PRO A 268 -12.42 -3.56 -2.83
CA PRO A 268 -13.09 -2.62 -3.72
C PRO A 268 -12.38 -1.27 -3.64
N ILE A 269 -11.62 -0.89 -4.67
CA ILE A 269 -10.87 0.37 -4.70
C ILE A 269 -11.72 1.44 -5.37
N HIS A 270 -11.99 2.52 -4.64
CA HIS A 270 -12.88 3.61 -5.03
C HIS A 270 -12.13 4.94 -5.19
N LEU A 271 -12.39 5.63 -6.30
CA LEU A 271 -11.87 6.97 -6.59
C LEU A 271 -13.01 7.97 -6.63
N HIS A 272 -12.88 9.05 -5.86
CA HIS A 272 -13.82 10.16 -5.86
C HIS A 272 -13.57 11.10 -7.05
N GLY A 273 -14.62 11.81 -7.47
CA GLY A 273 -14.55 12.89 -8.44
C GLY A 273 -14.30 12.49 -9.90
N HIS A 274 -14.06 11.21 -10.19
CA HIS A 274 -13.73 10.74 -11.54
C HIS A 274 -14.32 9.36 -11.80
N GLU A 275 -14.90 9.15 -12.98
CA GLU A 275 -15.04 7.81 -13.54
C GLU A 275 -13.72 7.35 -14.19
N PHE A 276 -13.39 6.08 -14.02
CA PHE A 276 -12.23 5.46 -14.65
C PHE A 276 -12.63 4.26 -15.50
N LEU A 277 -11.80 3.96 -16.50
CA LEU A 277 -11.92 2.78 -17.35
C LEU A 277 -11.02 1.66 -16.82
N VAL A 278 -11.56 0.46 -16.63
CA VAL A 278 -10.73 -0.73 -16.33
C VAL A 278 -10.07 -1.22 -17.62
N THR A 279 -8.74 -1.12 -17.70
CA THR A 279 -7.96 -1.30 -18.95
C THR A 279 -7.05 -2.53 -18.96
N GLY A 280 -6.86 -3.19 -17.82
CA GLY A 280 -5.97 -4.35 -17.70
C GLY A 280 -6.15 -5.16 -16.42
N THR A 281 -5.68 -6.41 -16.47
CA THR A 281 -5.68 -7.36 -15.35
C THR A 281 -4.27 -7.96 -15.15
N ASP A 282 -4.14 -8.96 -14.28
CA ASP A 282 -2.97 -9.86 -14.14
C ASP A 282 -2.65 -10.63 -15.44
N GLY A 283 -3.63 -10.70 -16.35
CA GLY A 283 -3.52 -11.14 -17.73
C GLY A 283 -2.90 -10.09 -18.67
N GLY A 284 -2.61 -8.87 -18.23
CA GLY A 284 -2.14 -7.76 -19.06
C GLY A 284 -3.28 -6.88 -19.57
N PRO A 285 -3.07 -6.08 -20.64
CA PRO A 285 -4.11 -5.18 -21.15
C PRO A 285 -5.30 -5.96 -21.73
N THR A 286 -6.53 -5.52 -21.40
CA THR A 286 -7.76 -6.13 -21.93
C THR A 286 -8.12 -5.57 -23.30
N PRO A 287 -8.81 -6.35 -24.17
CA PRO A 287 -9.37 -5.85 -25.42
C PRO A 287 -10.27 -4.62 -25.17
N LYS A 288 -10.22 -3.62 -26.06
CA LYS A 288 -11.00 -2.38 -25.90
C LYS A 288 -12.52 -2.64 -25.79
N SER A 289 -13.03 -3.66 -26.47
CA SER A 289 -14.44 -4.07 -26.45
C SER A 289 -14.92 -4.68 -25.14
N THR A 290 -14.01 -5.09 -24.25
CA THR A 290 -14.36 -5.69 -22.96
C THR A 290 -14.02 -4.77 -21.79
N ARG A 291 -13.70 -3.49 -22.05
CA ARG A 291 -13.45 -2.50 -20.99
C ARG A 291 -14.77 -1.89 -20.55
N TRP A 292 -14.82 -1.46 -19.30
CA TRP A 292 -15.99 -0.84 -18.71
C TRP A 292 -15.57 0.30 -17.78
N TYR A 293 -16.46 1.28 -17.64
CA TYR A 293 -16.30 2.40 -16.74
C TYR A 293 -16.79 2.04 -15.34
N GLU A 294 -16.10 2.53 -14.33
CA GLU A 294 -16.43 2.39 -12.92
C GLU A 294 -15.99 3.62 -12.14
N VAL A 295 -16.51 3.75 -10.93
CA VAL A 295 -15.90 4.57 -9.87
C VAL A 295 -15.30 3.70 -8.76
N THR A 296 -15.62 2.40 -8.76
CA THR A 296 -15.10 1.41 -7.82
C THR A 296 -14.83 0.10 -8.56
N THR A 297 -13.63 -0.47 -8.42
CA THR A 297 -13.33 -1.81 -8.97
C THR A 297 -12.82 -2.73 -7.88
N ASP A 298 -13.28 -3.98 -7.89
CA ASP A 298 -12.76 -5.00 -7.01
C ASP A 298 -11.40 -5.53 -7.49
N VAL A 299 -10.46 -5.66 -6.56
CA VAL A 299 -9.15 -6.28 -6.76
C VAL A 299 -9.11 -7.54 -5.89
N ALA A 300 -9.37 -8.71 -6.49
CA ALA A 300 -9.38 -9.97 -5.77
C ALA A 300 -7.95 -10.45 -5.42
N VAL A 301 -7.85 -11.43 -4.53
CA VAL A 301 -6.58 -12.01 -4.07
C VAL A 301 -5.76 -12.55 -5.25
N GLY A 302 -4.48 -12.19 -5.31
CA GLY A 302 -3.56 -12.56 -6.38
C GLY A 302 -3.77 -11.78 -7.69
N GLN A 303 -4.80 -10.93 -7.78
CA GLN A 303 -5.10 -10.22 -9.01
C GLN A 303 -4.44 -8.84 -9.08
N MET A 304 -4.32 -8.39 -10.34
CA MET A 304 -3.98 -7.02 -10.69
C MET A 304 -5.18 -6.33 -11.32
N ARG A 305 -5.26 -5.01 -11.14
CA ARG A 305 -6.13 -4.12 -11.91
C ARG A 305 -5.36 -2.91 -12.40
N GLN A 306 -5.62 -2.53 -13.64
CA GLN A 306 -5.16 -1.29 -14.22
C GLN A 306 -6.38 -0.43 -14.55
N ILE A 307 -6.43 0.77 -13.98
CA ILE A 307 -7.47 1.77 -14.24
C ILE A 307 -6.86 2.99 -14.92
N GLU A 308 -7.62 3.61 -15.81
CA GLU A 308 -7.21 4.85 -16.49
C GLU A 308 -8.35 5.88 -16.44
N PHE A 309 -8.01 7.14 -16.14
CA PHE A 309 -8.95 8.26 -16.15
C PHE A 309 -8.29 9.54 -16.66
N LEU A 310 -9.11 10.52 -17.03
CA LEU A 310 -8.67 11.87 -17.32
C LEU A 310 -8.84 12.69 -16.04
N ALA A 311 -7.79 13.36 -15.57
CA ALA A 311 -7.86 14.21 -14.38
C ALA A 311 -8.43 15.60 -14.73
N ASP A 312 -9.68 15.67 -15.18
CA ASP A 312 -10.33 16.90 -15.64
C ASP A 312 -10.94 17.76 -14.51
N GLU A 313 -11.14 17.18 -13.33
CA GLU A 313 -11.67 17.87 -12.15
C GLU A 313 -10.59 18.26 -11.13
N GLU A 314 -10.40 19.57 -10.91
CA GLU A 314 -9.44 20.07 -9.91
C GLU A 314 -9.96 19.84 -8.50
N GLY A 315 -9.09 19.37 -7.60
CA GLY A 315 -9.52 19.07 -6.24
C GLY A 315 -8.57 18.18 -5.48
N ASP A 316 -8.95 17.89 -4.24
CA ASP A 316 -8.37 16.84 -3.40
C ASP A 316 -9.41 15.73 -3.30
N TRP A 317 -9.20 14.66 -4.07
CA TRP A 317 -10.17 13.58 -4.23
C TRP A 317 -9.74 12.35 -3.43
N ALA A 318 -10.60 11.88 -2.54
CA ALA A 318 -10.34 10.68 -1.76
C ALA A 318 -10.16 9.46 -2.68
N PHE A 319 -9.19 8.62 -2.34
CA PHE A 319 -8.91 7.37 -3.04
C PHE A 319 -8.62 6.30 -1.99
N HIS A 320 -9.46 5.26 -1.94
CA HIS A 320 -9.42 4.34 -0.80
C HIS A 320 -10.03 2.98 -1.10
N CYS A 321 -9.77 2.01 -0.21
CA CYS A 321 -10.55 0.78 -0.16
C CYS A 321 -11.94 1.09 0.40
N HIS A 322 -13.00 0.58 -0.22
CA HIS A 322 -14.39 0.84 0.15
C HIS A 322 -14.94 -0.16 1.18
N LYS A 323 -14.08 -0.99 1.78
CA LYS A 323 -14.40 -1.70 3.01
C LYS A 323 -14.09 -0.76 4.17
N SER A 324 -15.12 -0.27 4.87
CA SER A 324 -14.95 0.74 5.93
C SER A 324 -13.89 0.35 6.96
N HIS A 325 -13.84 -0.93 7.36
CA HIS A 325 -12.81 -1.46 8.26
C HIS A 325 -11.37 -1.23 7.77
N HIS A 326 -11.16 -1.23 6.44
CA HIS A 326 -9.82 -1.11 5.85
C HIS A 326 -9.32 0.33 5.84
N THR A 327 -10.18 1.31 6.16
CA THR A 327 -9.86 2.74 6.19
C THR A 327 -9.85 3.30 7.61
N MET A 328 -9.55 2.50 8.64
CA MET A 328 -9.65 2.92 10.05
C MET A 328 -8.36 2.79 10.88
N ASN A 329 -7.27 2.23 10.33
CA ASN A 329 -6.07 1.74 11.08
C ASN A 329 -6.40 0.58 12.04
N ALA A 330 -5.56 0.34 13.06
CA ALA A 330 -5.61 -0.84 13.92
C ALA A 330 -6.95 -0.95 14.64
N MET A 331 -7.83 -1.81 14.12
CA MET A 331 -9.14 -2.09 14.71
C MET A 331 -9.08 -3.32 15.61
N GLY A 332 -9.87 -3.31 16.71
CA GLY A 332 -10.08 -4.47 17.56
C GLY A 332 -11.43 -5.14 17.29
N HIS A 333 -11.50 -6.47 17.41
CA HIS A 333 -12.72 -7.25 17.17
C HIS A 333 -13.57 -7.47 18.43
N ASP A 334 -12.98 -7.30 19.62
CA ASP A 334 -13.60 -7.66 20.89
C ASP A 334 -14.22 -6.48 21.66
N VAL A 335 -14.43 -5.33 20.98
CA VAL A 335 -15.06 -4.15 21.61
C VAL A 335 -16.59 -4.26 21.52
N PRO A 336 -17.32 -4.24 22.64
CA PRO A 336 -18.78 -4.34 22.62
C PRO A 336 -19.41 -3.12 21.94
N THR A 337 -20.57 -3.30 21.30
CA THR A 337 -21.35 -2.19 20.74
C THR A 337 -21.99 -1.38 21.87
N MET A 338 -21.60 -0.11 21.97
CA MET A 338 -22.08 0.81 23.02
C MET A 338 -23.09 1.85 22.50
N ILE A 339 -23.41 1.80 21.20
CA ILE A 339 -24.32 2.75 20.54
C ILE A 339 -25.71 2.69 21.21
N GLY A 340 -26.17 3.84 21.71
CA GLY A 340 -27.50 3.98 22.33
C GLY A 340 -27.61 3.44 23.76
N VAL A 341 -26.52 3.00 24.38
CA VAL A 341 -26.50 2.62 25.81
C VAL A 341 -26.35 3.88 26.67
N ASP A 342 -27.27 4.10 27.61
CA ASP A 342 -27.21 5.24 28.55
C ASP A 342 -26.17 4.98 29.65
N HIS A 343 -24.96 5.53 29.47
CA HIS A 343 -23.88 5.38 30.44
C HIS A 343 -23.90 6.41 31.56
N ARG A 344 -24.82 7.39 31.59
CA ARG A 344 -24.69 8.56 32.48
C ARG A 344 -24.55 8.19 33.96
N LYS A 345 -25.27 7.15 34.41
CA LYS A 345 -25.18 6.65 35.79
C LYS A 345 -23.87 5.91 36.03
N VAL A 346 -23.51 4.99 35.14
CA VAL A 346 -22.31 4.15 35.24
C VAL A 346 -21.04 5.00 35.12
N ALA A 347 -20.98 5.89 34.14
CA ALA A 347 -19.90 6.85 33.96
C ALA A 347 -19.71 7.69 35.23
N ARG A 348 -20.79 8.22 35.84
CA ARG A 348 -20.68 8.99 37.10
C ARG A 348 -20.10 8.16 38.24
N GLU A 349 -20.50 6.90 38.37
CA GLU A 349 -19.95 5.99 39.39
C GLU A 349 -18.46 5.66 39.11
N ILE A 350 -18.09 5.44 37.84
CA ILE A 350 -16.69 5.17 37.45
C ILE A 350 -15.82 6.41 37.62
N THR A 351 -16.27 7.60 37.21
CA THR A 351 -15.52 8.86 37.34
C THR A 351 -15.22 9.20 38.80
N ASN A 352 -16.07 8.77 39.76
CA ASN A 352 -15.79 8.92 41.19
C ASN A 352 -14.58 8.09 41.65
N VAL A 353 -14.21 7.04 40.91
CA VAL A 353 -13.08 6.14 41.22
C VAL A 353 -11.89 6.42 40.30
N ILE A 354 -12.14 6.75 39.03
CA ILE A 354 -11.17 7.04 37.98
C ILE A 354 -11.56 8.38 37.35
N PRO A 355 -11.04 9.51 37.86
CA PRO A 355 -11.45 10.85 37.43
C PRO A 355 -11.32 11.09 35.92
N ASP A 356 -10.40 10.37 35.27
CA ASP A 356 -10.10 10.50 33.84
C ASP A 356 -10.85 9.48 32.95
N TYR A 357 -11.87 8.79 33.48
CA TYR A 357 -12.67 7.85 32.70
C TYR A 357 -13.53 8.58 31.66
N MET A 358 -13.37 8.20 30.39
CA MET A 358 -14.12 8.75 29.26
C MET A 358 -15.06 7.71 28.65
N VAL A 359 -16.30 8.11 28.40
CA VAL A 359 -17.29 7.27 27.71
C VAL A 359 -17.00 7.30 26.22
N MET A 360 -16.84 6.11 25.63
CA MET A 360 -16.51 5.92 24.22
C MET A 360 -17.64 5.20 23.47
N GLY A 361 -17.92 5.62 22.24
CA GLY A 361 -18.77 4.85 21.31
C GLY A 361 -20.29 4.95 21.53
N GLU A 362 -20.78 5.80 22.44
CA GLU A 362 -22.23 5.95 22.71
C GLU A 362 -22.96 6.62 21.52
N ARG A 363 -22.34 7.62 20.90
CA ARG A 363 -22.91 8.43 19.79
C ARG A 363 -22.31 8.13 18.42
N GLY A 364 -21.36 7.19 18.37
CA GLY A 364 -20.54 6.90 17.21
C GLY A 364 -19.06 6.84 17.58
N MET A 365 -18.20 6.53 16.60
CA MET A 365 -16.75 6.45 16.81
C MET A 365 -16.01 7.76 16.48
N ALA A 366 -16.68 8.74 15.84
CA ALA A 366 -16.13 10.05 15.51
C ALA A 366 -15.46 10.75 16.71
N ASP A 367 -16.05 10.63 17.90
CA ASP A 367 -15.50 11.17 19.15
C ASP A 367 -14.04 10.73 19.38
N MET A 368 -13.67 9.52 18.93
CA MET A 368 -12.30 8.99 19.08
C MET A 368 -11.29 9.58 18.11
N ALA A 369 -11.72 10.24 17.04
CA ALA A 369 -10.86 10.99 16.16
C ALA A 369 -10.51 12.39 16.73
N GLU A 370 -11.35 12.92 17.63
CA GLU A 370 -11.14 14.21 18.29
C GLU A 370 -10.41 14.09 19.64
N MET A 371 -10.39 12.89 20.22
CA MET A 371 -9.78 12.62 21.54
C MET A 371 -8.38 12.01 21.43
N GLU A 372 -7.39 12.69 22.00
CA GLU A 372 -6.03 12.15 22.17
C GLU A 372 -5.93 11.33 23.46
N MET A 373 -6.19 10.02 23.38
CA MET A 373 -5.81 9.10 24.46
C MET A 373 -4.32 8.74 24.35
N PRO A 374 -3.58 8.62 25.47
CA PRO A 374 -2.24 8.07 25.45
C PRO A 374 -2.26 6.63 24.91
N LEU A 375 -1.66 6.42 23.75
CA LEU A 375 -1.46 5.08 23.17
C LEU A 375 -0.08 4.56 23.56
N PRO A 376 0.11 3.22 23.59
CA PRO A 376 1.45 2.66 23.67
C PRO A 376 2.33 3.21 22.54
N ASP A 377 3.61 3.45 22.83
CA ASP A 377 4.61 3.80 21.81
C ASP A 377 4.52 2.83 20.62
N ASN A 378 4.76 3.30 19.39
CA ASN A 378 4.70 2.46 18.19
C ASN A 378 3.31 1.85 17.92
N THR A 379 2.27 2.67 18.01
CA THR A 379 0.88 2.30 17.65
C THR A 379 0.36 3.27 16.60
N ALA A 380 -0.27 2.76 15.52
CA ALA A 380 -1.02 3.60 14.60
C ALA A 380 -2.38 3.95 15.22
N PRO A 381 -2.69 5.22 15.50
CA PRO A 381 -4.00 5.58 16.04
C PRO A 381 -5.11 5.30 15.02
N MET A 382 -6.30 4.98 15.52
CA MET A 382 -7.50 4.82 14.68
C MET A 382 -7.97 6.17 14.12
N MET A 383 -8.57 6.17 12.92
CA MET A 383 -9.26 7.34 12.33
C MET A 383 -8.44 8.64 12.40
N THR A 384 -7.25 8.63 11.79
CA THR A 384 -6.28 9.73 11.84
C THR A 384 -6.35 10.64 10.62
N GLY A 385 -5.30 11.46 10.47
CA GLY A 385 -5.12 12.39 9.36
C GLY A 385 -5.93 13.67 9.52
N THR A 386 -5.45 14.70 8.85
CA THR A 386 -6.06 16.02 8.87
C THR A 386 -6.28 16.50 7.45
N GLY A 387 -7.32 17.30 7.27
CA GLY A 387 -7.68 17.98 6.03
C GLY A 387 -7.91 19.47 6.30
N PRO A 388 -8.35 20.23 5.28
CA PRO A 388 -8.58 21.68 5.41
C PRO A 388 -9.71 22.04 6.39
N PHE A 389 -10.54 21.08 6.79
CA PHE A 389 -11.68 21.27 7.68
C PHE A 389 -11.56 20.54 9.04
N GLY A 390 -10.41 19.95 9.36
CA GLY A 390 -10.20 19.20 10.59
C GLY A 390 -9.80 17.74 10.35
N SER A 391 -10.20 16.85 11.27
CA SER A 391 -9.95 15.41 11.11
C SER A 391 -10.63 14.86 9.86
N VAL A 392 -9.99 13.90 9.19
CA VAL A 392 -10.58 13.17 8.06
C VAL A 392 -11.29 11.90 8.55
N GLU A 393 -11.06 11.49 9.80
CA GLU A 393 -11.59 10.25 10.40
C GLU A 393 -11.24 8.99 9.59
N MET A 394 -10.08 8.99 8.92
CA MET A 394 -9.64 7.90 8.05
C MET A 394 -8.29 7.35 8.48
N GLY A 395 -7.98 6.12 8.07
CA GLY A 395 -6.72 5.44 8.32
C GLY A 395 -6.48 4.40 7.23
N GLY A 396 -5.50 3.53 7.44
CA GLY A 396 -5.31 2.32 6.64
C GLY A 396 -5.13 2.61 5.14
N MET A 397 -5.96 1.97 4.32
CA MET A 397 -5.96 2.06 2.85
C MET A 397 -6.66 3.32 2.33
N PHE A 398 -6.14 4.49 2.66
CA PHE A 398 -6.65 5.79 2.22
C PHE A 398 -5.51 6.70 1.74
N SER A 399 -5.74 7.43 0.65
CA SER A 399 -4.91 8.55 0.22
C SER A 399 -5.76 9.53 -0.61
N VAL A 400 -5.10 10.53 -1.18
CA VAL A 400 -5.75 11.60 -1.94
C VAL A 400 -5.10 11.70 -3.33
N VAL A 401 -5.94 11.72 -4.37
CA VAL A 401 -5.54 12.18 -5.70
C VAL A 401 -5.65 13.70 -5.71
N LYS A 402 -4.51 14.38 -5.85
CA LYS A 402 -4.41 15.85 -5.85
C LYS A 402 -4.28 16.34 -7.29
N VAL A 403 -5.32 16.97 -7.81
CA VAL A 403 -5.36 17.52 -9.17
C VAL A 403 -5.15 19.02 -9.13
N ARG A 404 -4.14 19.55 -9.85
CA ARG A 404 -3.86 21.00 -9.94
C ARG A 404 -3.56 21.43 -11.37
N LYS A 405 -4.13 22.55 -11.83
CA LYS A 405 -3.83 23.11 -13.16
C LYS A 405 -2.37 23.50 -13.37
N ASP A 406 -1.71 23.95 -12.30
CA ASP A 406 -0.36 24.50 -12.27
C ASP A 406 0.71 23.46 -11.88
N GLN A 407 0.32 22.22 -11.62
CA GLN A 407 1.27 21.12 -11.43
C GLN A 407 2.13 20.96 -12.70
N LYS A 408 3.46 20.93 -12.52
CA LYS A 408 4.39 20.78 -13.65
C LYS A 408 4.47 19.32 -14.09
N ALA A 409 4.71 19.10 -15.38
CA ALA A 409 4.98 17.77 -15.92
C ALA A 409 6.21 17.15 -15.22
N GLY A 410 6.08 15.89 -14.77
CA GLY A 410 7.14 15.19 -14.04
C GLY A 410 7.36 15.66 -12.59
N ASP A 411 6.63 16.67 -12.11
CA ASP A 411 6.65 17.07 -10.70
C ASP A 411 5.61 16.26 -9.93
N TYR A 412 6.04 15.62 -8.84
CA TYR A 412 5.22 14.78 -7.95
C TYR A 412 5.14 15.33 -6.52
N LYS A 413 5.67 16.54 -6.28
CA LYS A 413 5.61 17.15 -4.95
C LYS A 413 4.18 17.47 -4.56
N ASP A 414 3.85 17.26 -3.28
CA ASP A 414 2.54 17.62 -2.73
C ASP A 414 2.32 19.15 -2.85
N PRO A 415 1.27 19.61 -3.56
CA PRO A 415 0.95 21.03 -3.70
C PRO A 415 0.22 21.61 -2.47
N GLY A 416 -0.01 20.82 -1.42
CA GLY A 416 -0.81 21.19 -0.26
C GLY A 416 -2.32 21.04 -0.50
N TRP A 417 -3.14 21.61 0.39
CA TRP A 417 -4.60 21.50 0.32
C TRP A 417 -5.21 22.30 -0.83
N TYR A 418 -6.25 21.73 -1.44
CA TYR A 418 -7.02 22.40 -2.47
C TYR A 418 -7.76 23.63 -1.89
N LYS A 419 -7.74 24.73 -2.63
CA LYS A 419 -8.45 25.96 -2.26
C LYS A 419 -9.81 25.96 -2.96
N HIS A 420 -10.83 25.57 -2.21
CA HIS A 420 -12.21 25.52 -2.70
C HIS A 420 -12.68 26.90 -3.21
N PRO A 421 -13.24 26.99 -4.42
CA PRO A 421 -13.89 28.20 -4.91
C PRO A 421 -15.08 28.63 -4.03
N ALA A 422 -15.39 29.92 -4.07
CA ALA A 422 -16.52 30.46 -3.32
C ALA A 422 -17.84 29.84 -3.80
N GLY A 423 -18.63 29.31 -2.86
CA GLY A 423 -19.92 28.66 -3.14
C GLY A 423 -19.86 27.16 -3.44
N GLU A 424 -18.67 26.56 -3.48
CA GLU A 424 -18.48 25.12 -3.75
C GLU A 424 -18.28 24.28 -2.49
N VAL A 425 -18.43 24.88 -1.31
CA VAL A 425 -18.38 24.19 -0.02
C VAL A 425 -19.78 24.08 0.55
N ALA A 426 -20.13 22.90 1.08
CA ALA A 426 -21.38 22.69 1.77
C ALA A 426 -21.52 23.67 2.96
N TYR A 427 -22.73 24.15 3.21
CA TYR A 427 -23.01 25.14 4.24
C TYR A 427 -24.19 24.69 5.11
N GLU A 428 -24.22 25.18 6.35
CA GLU A 428 -25.32 24.93 7.27
C GLU A 428 -26.63 25.52 6.73
N TRP A 429 -27.69 24.71 6.72
CA TRP A 429 -29.03 25.22 6.42
C TRP A 429 -29.57 26.00 7.62
N THR A 430 -29.70 27.32 7.45
CA THR A 430 -30.19 28.25 8.49
C THR A 430 -31.69 28.60 8.38
N GLY A 431 -32.41 27.98 7.42
CA GLY A 431 -33.85 28.17 7.24
C GLY A 431 -34.68 27.32 8.20
N SER A 432 -36.00 27.54 8.23
CA SER A 432 -36.92 26.71 9.02
C SER A 432 -37.00 25.29 8.45
N LEU A 433 -36.84 24.28 9.31
CA LEU A 433 -37.10 22.89 8.95
C LEU A 433 -38.62 22.67 8.86
N PRO A 434 -39.12 21.98 7.82
CA PRO A 434 -40.51 21.54 7.79
C PRO A 434 -40.78 20.60 8.97
N ASN A 435 -41.98 20.69 9.56
CA ASN A 435 -42.38 19.72 10.58
C ASN A 435 -42.22 18.31 10.00
N PRO A 436 -41.39 17.43 10.60
CA PRO A 436 -41.19 16.09 10.06
C PRO A 436 -42.54 15.42 9.95
N ALA A 437 -42.85 14.86 8.79
CA ALA A 437 -44.04 14.04 8.61
C ALA A 437 -43.95 12.91 9.63
N ARG A 438 -44.75 13.00 10.69
CA ARG A 438 -44.98 11.85 11.57
C ARG A 438 -45.70 10.84 10.72
N PHE A 439 -44.96 9.94 10.08
CA PHE A 439 -45.53 8.68 9.66
C PHE A 439 -46.14 8.09 10.93
N ALA A 440 -47.46 7.95 10.95
CA ALA A 440 -48.09 7.10 11.95
C ALA A 440 -47.36 5.76 11.82
N ALA A 441 -46.73 5.30 12.91
CA ALA A 441 -46.11 3.99 12.89
C ALA A 441 -47.13 3.02 12.30
N GLU A 442 -46.79 2.32 11.22
CA GLU A 442 -47.59 1.19 10.73
C GLU A 442 -47.62 0.04 11.78
N GLY A 443 -47.03 0.24 12.96
CA GLY A 443 -47.29 -0.50 14.20
C GLY A 443 -48.63 -0.13 14.86
N GLY A 444 -49.69 0.09 14.09
CA GLY A 444 -51.05 0.10 14.61
C GLY A 444 -51.51 -1.33 14.87
N LYS A 445 -51.32 -1.82 16.11
CA LYS A 445 -51.58 -3.18 16.63
C LYS A 445 -50.45 -4.18 16.41
N THR A 446 -49.36 -4.05 17.17
CA THR A 446 -48.74 -5.27 17.68
C THR A 446 -49.77 -6.00 18.53
N MET A 447 -49.89 -7.31 18.31
CA MET A 447 -50.80 -8.21 19.02
C MET A 447 -50.84 -7.87 20.52
N PRO A 448 -52.01 -7.83 21.19
CA PRO A 448 -52.03 -7.80 22.63
C PRO A 448 -51.19 -8.98 23.13
N VAL A 449 -50.35 -8.75 24.14
CA VAL A 449 -49.53 -9.79 24.77
C VAL A 449 -50.50 -10.84 25.34
N GLN A 450 -50.84 -11.83 24.52
CA GLN A 450 -51.55 -13.02 24.94
C GLN A 450 -50.49 -14.03 25.37
N ASN A 451 -50.39 -14.16 26.69
CA ASN A 451 -49.58 -15.12 27.44
C ASN A 451 -48.09 -14.75 27.56
N MET A 452 -47.74 -14.13 28.70
CA MET A 452 -46.42 -14.39 29.28
C MET A 452 -46.27 -15.92 29.44
N PRO A 453 -45.17 -16.54 29.00
CA PRO A 453 -44.94 -17.95 29.30
C PRO A 453 -44.92 -18.14 30.82
N ALA A 454 -45.71 -19.10 31.31
CA ALA A 454 -45.95 -19.33 32.74
C ALA A 454 -44.73 -19.88 33.53
N LYS A 455 -43.55 -19.91 32.93
CA LYS A 455 -42.28 -20.26 33.59
C LYS A 455 -41.18 -19.37 33.04
N GLU A 456 -40.40 -18.78 33.94
CA GLU A 456 -39.07 -18.23 33.63
C GLU A 456 -38.28 -19.31 32.89
N VAL A 457 -37.94 -19.03 31.64
CA VAL A 457 -37.01 -19.86 30.88
C VAL A 457 -35.62 -19.50 31.36
N GLU A 458 -35.08 -20.32 32.25
CA GLU A 458 -33.68 -20.24 32.67
C GLU A 458 -32.79 -20.59 31.46
N VAL A 459 -32.06 -19.60 30.95
CA VAL A 459 -31.11 -19.80 29.85
C VAL A 459 -29.84 -20.43 30.41
N GLN A 460 -29.70 -21.75 30.29
CA GLN A 460 -28.43 -22.41 30.58
C GLN A 460 -27.45 -22.23 29.42
N VAL A 461 -26.53 -21.27 29.58
CA VAL A 461 -25.39 -21.08 28.68
C VAL A 461 -24.38 -22.20 28.91
N ARG A 462 -24.30 -23.16 28.00
CA ARG A 462 -23.23 -24.16 27.99
C ARG A 462 -22.04 -23.61 27.20
N LYS A 463 -20.93 -23.30 27.87
CA LYS A 463 -19.65 -23.02 27.20
C LYS A 463 -19.21 -24.26 26.38
N PRO A 464 -18.75 -24.09 25.13
CA PRO A 464 -18.21 -25.21 24.38
C PRO A 464 -16.95 -25.72 25.09
N MET A 465 -16.99 -26.98 25.56
CA MET A 465 -15.79 -27.70 25.95
C MET A 465 -15.11 -28.18 24.67
N GLY A 466 -13.90 -27.69 24.44
CA GLY A 466 -13.09 -28.10 23.29
C GLY A 466 -12.82 -29.59 23.30
N ASN A 467 -13.03 -30.22 22.15
CA ASN A 467 -12.36 -31.46 21.78
C ASN A 467 -12.00 -31.35 20.29
N MET A 468 -10.76 -30.92 20.03
CA MET A 468 -10.14 -31.11 18.73
C MET A 468 -9.79 -32.59 18.55
N LYS A 469 -10.56 -33.27 17.71
CA LYS A 469 -10.09 -34.34 16.84
C LYS A 469 -10.84 -34.22 15.52
N HIS A 470 -10.21 -33.58 14.54
CA HIS A 470 -9.84 -34.18 13.25
C HIS A 470 -9.08 -33.18 12.39
#